data_AF-A0A9D1XR50-F1
#
_entry.id   AF-A0A9D1XR50-F1
#
_cell.length_a   1.000
_cell.length_b   1.000
_cell.length_c   1.000
_cell.angle_alpha   90.00
_cell.angle_beta   90.00
_cell.angle_gamma   90.00
#
_symmetry.space_group_name_H-M   'P 1'
#
loop_
_entity.id
_entity.type
_entity.pdbx_description
1 polymer ?
#
loop_
_entity_poly.entity_id
_entity_poly.type
_entity_poly.pdbx_seq_one_letter_code
_entity_poly.pdbx_strand_id
1 'polypeptide(L)'
;MKSFFRKLPLGRKARRVAIGLAAVALFLYLYSWATYLFVIPIRPAMKPFATAYHDGAAPYILGDTFNCFFDTGWNISAVYADSVPRGFTPFRVSPARDASGESRFLVYYYGERFRFGPLRQSPMITYFFPREMLHYLPAAGNRENPYMVIGGTTIRGANWLLDTTRDSLYCLPYGEAPAGLELSDAAFALSFYSPWNRPLSMFADIEVDSVLVKGVLIDTGSSETLNIGKQAAEALGIRELAEISERHKATAYGIKETTDWRYRMDSVRVGGHLFHDIPLNWGEEGRRADAKRLGYGFFKRFRRIFIDSEARKIYFFDDLDAMERAYYALWKRCYRDDRAALKPIRERVRQVREARGISAKEIAGETFIRCDRIERGDSYFGFSTIRRLCDYLGITLAEFFEGVEGNALE
;
A
#
# COMPACT_ATOMS: atom_id res chain seq x y z
N MET A 1 -47.12 12.20 1.51
CA MET A 1 -46.96 12.86 0.18
C MET A 1 -48.23 13.58 -0.31
N LYS A 2 -49.40 12.92 -0.45
CA LYS A 2 -50.64 13.56 -0.95
C LYS A 2 -51.14 14.76 -0.11
N SER A 3 -50.97 14.75 1.22
CA SER A 3 -51.41 15.86 2.10
C SER A 3 -50.53 17.12 1.95
N PHE A 4 -49.24 16.95 1.65
CA PHE A 4 -48.30 18.04 1.42
C PHE A 4 -48.62 18.81 0.13
N PHE A 5 -48.80 18.10 -0.98
CA PHE A 5 -49.14 18.71 -2.27
C PHE A 5 -50.54 19.35 -2.29
N ARG A 6 -51.44 19.00 -1.36
CA ARG A 6 -52.75 19.66 -1.22
C ARG A 6 -52.64 21.11 -0.73
N LYS A 7 -51.58 21.45 0.01
CA LYS A 7 -51.34 22.79 0.58
C LYS A 7 -50.64 23.76 -0.38
N LEU A 8 -50.16 23.29 -1.53
CA LEU A 8 -49.51 24.14 -2.54
C LEU A 8 -50.56 24.87 -3.40
N PRO A 9 -50.37 26.16 -3.72
CA PRO A 9 -51.30 26.97 -4.52
C PRO A 9 -51.18 26.65 -6.02
N LEU A 10 -51.22 25.36 -6.37
CA LEU A 10 -51.07 24.86 -7.74
C LEU A 10 -52.44 24.43 -8.28
N GLY A 11 -52.73 24.77 -9.54
CA GLY A 11 -53.91 24.25 -10.26
C GLY A 11 -53.90 22.71 -10.36
N ARG A 12 -55.07 22.08 -10.53
CA ARG A 12 -55.20 20.59 -10.52
C ARG A 12 -54.22 19.88 -11.48
N LYS A 13 -53.99 20.42 -12.68
CA LYS A 13 -53.05 19.86 -13.66
C LYS A 13 -51.60 19.94 -13.15
N ALA A 14 -51.16 21.11 -12.69
CA ALA A 14 -49.81 21.32 -12.14
C ALA A 14 -49.55 20.43 -10.90
N ARG A 15 -50.57 20.23 -10.07
CA ARG A 15 -50.51 19.35 -8.89
C ARG A 15 -50.29 17.86 -9.26
N ARG A 16 -50.94 17.38 -10.33
CA ARG A 16 -50.73 16.01 -10.85
C ARG A 16 -49.32 15.82 -11.40
N VAL A 17 -48.81 16.81 -12.14
CA VAL A 17 -47.44 16.79 -12.67
C VAL A 17 -46.42 16.78 -11.52
N ALA A 18 -46.59 17.63 -10.50
CA ALA A 18 -45.68 17.68 -9.35
C ALA A 18 -45.64 16.37 -8.56
N ILE A 19 -46.79 15.71 -8.36
CA ILE A 19 -46.85 14.39 -7.71
C ILE A 19 -46.14 13.32 -8.57
N GLY A 20 -46.33 13.37 -9.91
CA GLY A 20 -45.63 12.48 -10.83
C GLY A 20 -44.11 12.64 -10.78
N LEU A 21 -43.61 13.89 -10.83
CA LEU A 21 -42.18 14.18 -10.72
C LEU A 21 -41.61 13.76 -9.36
N ALA A 22 -42.33 13.99 -8.27
CA ALA A 22 -41.89 13.54 -6.93
C ALA A 22 -41.85 12.01 -6.83
N ALA A 23 -42.80 11.30 -7.43
CA ALA A 23 -42.79 9.84 -7.48
C ALA A 23 -41.62 9.30 -8.32
N VAL A 24 -41.31 9.92 -9.46
CA VAL A 24 -40.15 9.58 -10.29
C VAL A 24 -38.84 9.85 -9.52
N ALA A 25 -38.71 11.01 -8.88
CA ALA A 25 -37.53 11.34 -8.08
C ALA A 25 -37.34 10.38 -6.90
N LEU A 26 -38.43 10.00 -6.21
CA LEU A 26 -38.39 9.00 -5.14
C LEU A 26 -38.02 7.62 -5.67
N PHE A 27 -38.57 7.21 -6.83
CA PHE A 27 -38.20 5.96 -7.47
C PHE A 27 -36.73 5.95 -7.86
N LEU A 28 -36.20 7.01 -8.47
CA LEU A 28 -34.79 7.14 -8.80
C LEU A 28 -33.89 7.14 -7.56
N TYR A 29 -34.32 7.81 -6.48
CA TYR A 29 -33.61 7.81 -5.21
C TYR A 29 -33.57 6.41 -4.60
N LEU A 30 -34.73 5.73 -4.49
CA LEU A 30 -34.83 4.36 -3.97
C LEU A 30 -34.11 3.35 -4.88
N TYR A 31 -34.17 3.53 -6.20
CA TYR A 31 -33.45 2.71 -7.17
C TYR A 31 -31.95 2.89 -7.02
N SER A 32 -31.46 4.13 -6.87
CA SER A 32 -30.04 4.43 -6.63
C SER A 32 -29.56 3.88 -5.27
N TRP A 33 -30.41 3.95 -4.24
CA TRP A 33 -30.16 3.34 -2.93
C TRP A 33 -30.18 1.82 -3.01
N ALA A 34 -31.11 1.23 -3.76
CA ALA A 34 -31.16 -0.19 -4.01
C ALA A 34 -29.91 -0.63 -4.78
N THR A 35 -29.53 0.05 -5.87
CA THR A 35 -28.27 -0.27 -6.57
C THR A 35 -27.07 -0.10 -5.65
N TYR A 36 -27.01 0.95 -4.84
CA TYR A 36 -25.95 1.13 -3.84
C TYR A 36 -25.93 -0.02 -2.80
N LEU A 37 -27.09 -0.43 -2.30
CA LEU A 37 -27.28 -1.54 -1.37
C LEU A 37 -27.14 -2.92 -2.01
N PHE A 38 -27.25 -3.07 -3.32
CA PHE A 38 -27.08 -4.35 -4.03
C PHE A 38 -25.70 -4.49 -4.65
N VAL A 39 -25.01 -3.39 -4.97
CA VAL A 39 -23.69 -3.40 -5.61
C VAL A 39 -22.55 -3.47 -4.56
N ILE A 40 -22.76 -2.94 -3.35
CA ILE A 40 -21.73 -2.92 -2.29
C ILE A 40 -21.62 -4.21 -1.46
N PRO A 41 -22.70 -4.98 -1.18
CA PRO A 41 -22.57 -6.23 -0.43
C PRO A 41 -22.37 -7.45 -1.31
N ILE A 42 -22.35 -7.32 -2.65
CA ILE A 42 -21.78 -8.39 -3.47
C ILE A 42 -20.30 -8.44 -3.08
N ARG A 43 -19.92 -9.42 -2.25
CA ARG A 43 -18.54 -9.81 -2.02
C ARG A 43 -18.15 -10.59 -3.28
N PRO A 44 -17.55 -9.96 -4.29
CA PRO A 44 -17.29 -10.66 -5.53
C PRO A 44 -16.27 -11.75 -5.23
N ALA A 45 -16.65 -13.01 -5.45
CA ALA A 45 -15.79 -14.14 -5.16
C ALA A 45 -14.58 -14.08 -6.08
N MET A 46 -13.42 -13.80 -5.49
CA MET A 46 -12.14 -13.94 -6.17
C MET A 46 -11.77 -15.40 -6.26
N LYS A 47 -11.33 -15.86 -7.44
CA LYS A 47 -10.70 -17.18 -7.52
C LYS A 47 -9.33 -17.12 -6.85
N PRO A 48 -8.99 -18.07 -5.96
CA PRO A 48 -7.67 -18.10 -5.33
C PRO A 48 -6.56 -18.23 -6.37
N PHE A 49 -5.42 -17.59 -6.10
CA PHE A 49 -4.22 -17.72 -6.90
C PHE A 49 -2.98 -17.37 -6.07
N ALA A 50 -1.83 -17.83 -6.55
CA ALA A 50 -0.52 -17.40 -6.10
C ALA A 50 0.23 -16.84 -7.31
N THR A 51 0.98 -15.76 -7.12
CA THR A 51 1.80 -15.19 -8.17
C THR A 51 3.04 -14.52 -7.57
N ALA A 52 4.13 -14.52 -8.31
CA ALA A 52 5.29 -13.72 -7.94
C ALA A 52 4.93 -12.22 -8.03
N TYR A 53 5.47 -11.44 -7.11
CA TYR A 53 5.42 -9.99 -7.18
C TYR A 53 6.84 -9.42 -7.11
N HIS A 54 7.05 -8.28 -7.76
CA HIS A 54 8.27 -7.54 -7.69
C HIS A 54 8.22 -6.55 -6.53
N ASP A 55 9.15 -6.71 -5.58
CA ASP A 55 9.31 -5.82 -4.43
C ASP A 55 10.01 -4.51 -4.81
N GLY A 56 9.28 -3.39 -4.77
CA GLY A 56 9.82 -2.06 -5.06
C GLY A 56 9.35 -0.98 -4.08
N ALA A 57 8.91 0.15 -4.64
CA ALA A 57 8.20 1.19 -3.87
C ALA A 57 6.85 0.70 -3.34
N ALA A 58 6.30 -0.36 -3.97
CA ALA A 58 5.06 -1.04 -3.68
C ALA A 58 5.13 -2.48 -4.23
N PRO A 59 4.15 -3.36 -3.96
CA PRO A 59 4.07 -4.69 -4.55
C PRO A 59 3.51 -4.66 -5.99
N TYR A 60 4.28 -5.18 -6.95
CA TYR A 60 3.89 -5.24 -8.36
C TYR A 60 3.76 -6.66 -8.87
N ILE A 61 2.66 -7.01 -9.54
CA ILE A 61 2.58 -8.26 -10.31
C ILE A 61 2.95 -7.92 -11.74
N LEU A 62 4.09 -8.43 -12.22
CA LEU A 62 4.54 -8.21 -13.59
C LEU A 62 4.23 -9.45 -14.42
N GLY A 63 3.49 -9.26 -15.51
CA GLY A 63 3.11 -10.37 -16.38
C GLY A 63 3.24 -9.99 -17.85
N ASP A 64 3.32 -11.00 -18.72
CA ASP A 64 3.52 -10.82 -20.17
C ASP A 64 2.39 -10.03 -20.84
N THR A 65 1.19 -10.04 -20.25
CA THR A 65 -0.02 -9.45 -20.85
C THR A 65 -0.60 -8.26 -20.09
N PHE A 66 -0.20 -8.07 -18.83
CA PHE A 66 -0.68 -6.98 -17.97
C PHE A 66 0.28 -6.83 -16.78
N ASN A 67 0.37 -5.61 -16.26
CA ASN A 67 1.02 -5.35 -14.99
C ASN A 67 -0.06 -4.98 -13.95
N CYS A 68 0.14 -5.35 -12.69
CA CYS A 68 -0.70 -4.90 -11.60
C CYS A 68 0.13 -4.27 -10.48
N PHE A 69 -0.49 -3.32 -9.81
CA PHE A 69 0.02 -2.65 -8.62
C PHE A 69 -0.97 -2.87 -7.49
N PHE A 70 -0.52 -3.46 -6.39
CA PHE A 70 -1.37 -3.80 -5.26
C PHE A 70 -1.43 -2.64 -4.26
N ASP A 71 -2.59 -2.00 -4.13
CA ASP A 71 -2.73 -0.74 -3.40
C ASP A 71 -3.98 -0.70 -2.51
N THR A 72 -3.79 -0.92 -1.21
CA THR A 72 -4.86 -0.79 -0.19
C THR A 72 -5.30 0.66 0.05
N GLY A 73 -4.47 1.64 -0.30
CA GLY A 73 -4.78 3.08 -0.21
C GLY A 73 -5.75 3.53 -1.31
N TRP A 74 -5.83 2.75 -2.39
CA TRP A 74 -6.68 2.99 -3.51
C TRP A 74 -8.09 2.43 -3.28
N ASN A 75 -9.13 3.26 -3.39
CA ASN A 75 -10.49 2.86 -3.03
C ASN A 75 -11.16 1.94 -4.07
N ILE A 76 -10.95 2.19 -5.36
CA ILE A 76 -11.58 1.49 -6.47
C ILE A 76 -10.50 1.09 -7.46
N SER A 77 -10.41 -0.20 -7.77
CA SER A 77 -9.48 -0.71 -8.76
C SER A 77 -9.57 0.09 -10.06
N ALA A 78 -8.43 0.34 -10.69
CA ALA A 78 -8.30 1.19 -11.85
C ALA A 78 -7.57 0.45 -12.96
N VAL A 79 -7.90 0.73 -14.21
CA VAL A 79 -7.17 0.20 -15.37
C VAL A 79 -6.69 1.38 -16.23
N TYR A 80 -5.42 1.37 -16.57
CA TYR A 80 -4.81 2.32 -17.50
C TYR A 80 -4.70 1.63 -18.85
N ALA A 81 -5.51 2.06 -19.81
CA ALA A 81 -5.61 1.46 -21.13
C ALA A 81 -6.10 2.47 -22.17
N ASP A 82 -5.76 2.23 -23.44
CA ASP A 82 -6.16 3.08 -24.56
C ASP A 82 -7.65 2.93 -24.91
N SER A 83 -8.30 1.86 -24.45
CA SER A 83 -9.70 1.59 -24.69
C SER A 83 -10.35 0.81 -23.55
N VAL A 84 -11.67 0.93 -23.45
CA VAL A 84 -12.49 0.13 -22.51
C VAL A 84 -12.81 -1.23 -23.16
N PRO A 85 -12.46 -2.37 -22.53
CA PRO A 85 -12.74 -3.69 -23.08
C PRO A 85 -14.23 -3.97 -23.27
N ARG A 86 -14.56 -4.82 -24.25
CA ARG A 86 -15.92 -5.36 -24.43
C ARG A 86 -16.35 -6.11 -23.15
N GLY A 87 -17.55 -5.84 -22.66
CA GLY A 87 -18.07 -6.43 -21.42
C GLY A 87 -18.06 -5.50 -20.20
N PHE A 88 -17.56 -4.27 -20.36
CA PHE A 88 -17.74 -3.20 -19.39
C PHE A 88 -18.78 -2.19 -19.86
N THR A 89 -19.70 -1.83 -18.98
CA THR A 89 -20.75 -0.84 -19.25
C THR A 89 -20.59 0.35 -18.32
N PRO A 90 -20.51 1.60 -18.84
CA PRO A 90 -20.48 2.78 -17.99
C PRO A 90 -21.83 2.93 -17.27
N PHE A 91 -21.81 3.21 -15.98
CA PHE A 91 -23.04 3.31 -15.19
C PHE A 91 -23.11 4.53 -14.27
N ARG A 92 -21.97 5.20 -14.01
CA ARG A 92 -21.92 6.38 -13.15
C ARG A 92 -20.78 7.31 -13.55
N VAL A 93 -21.00 8.61 -13.45
CA VAL A 93 -19.94 9.62 -13.48
C VAL A 93 -19.90 10.30 -12.12
N SER A 94 -18.73 10.43 -11.52
CA SER A 94 -18.59 11.06 -10.20
C SER A 94 -17.23 11.73 -10.08
N PRO A 95 -17.12 12.86 -9.34
CA PRO A 95 -15.82 13.38 -8.98
C PRO A 95 -15.07 12.35 -8.14
N ALA A 96 -13.82 12.13 -8.46
CA ALA A 96 -12.84 11.38 -7.68
C ALA A 96 -11.67 12.31 -7.37
N ARG A 97 -11.10 12.14 -6.18
CA ARG A 97 -9.98 12.96 -5.71
C ARG A 97 -8.78 12.09 -5.44
N ASP A 98 -7.61 12.52 -5.85
CA ASP A 98 -6.34 11.84 -5.59
C ASP A 98 -5.77 12.15 -4.19
N ALA A 99 -4.53 11.70 -3.95
CA ALA A 99 -3.78 11.96 -2.73
C ALA A 99 -3.41 13.46 -2.51
N SER A 100 -3.36 14.27 -3.57
CA SER A 100 -3.09 15.71 -3.47
C SER A 100 -4.35 16.53 -3.19
N GLY A 101 -5.53 15.96 -3.41
CA GLY A 101 -6.81 16.63 -3.30
C GLY A 101 -7.33 17.18 -4.63
N GLU A 102 -6.59 17.00 -5.73
CA GLU A 102 -7.04 17.30 -7.08
C GLU A 102 -8.24 16.42 -7.43
N SER A 103 -9.27 17.02 -8.02
CA SER A 103 -10.52 16.36 -8.35
C SER A 103 -10.69 16.24 -9.87
N ARG A 104 -11.06 15.05 -10.35
CA ARG A 104 -11.46 14.81 -11.73
C ARG A 104 -12.75 14.03 -11.79
N PHE A 105 -13.58 14.27 -12.80
CA PHE A 105 -14.74 13.43 -13.04
C PHE A 105 -14.30 12.13 -13.69
N LEU A 106 -14.60 11.00 -13.05
CA LEU A 106 -14.32 9.68 -13.59
C LEU A 106 -15.62 8.99 -14.00
N VAL A 107 -15.54 8.23 -15.09
CA VAL A 107 -16.59 7.31 -15.52
C VAL A 107 -16.33 5.96 -14.87
N TYR A 108 -17.34 5.45 -14.16
CA TYR A 108 -17.33 4.17 -13.48
C TYR A 108 -17.96 3.14 -14.39
N TYR A 109 -17.28 2.02 -14.52
CA TYR A 109 -17.66 0.91 -15.37
C TYR A 109 -17.98 -0.30 -14.51
N TYR A 110 -19.06 -0.97 -14.88
CA TYR A 110 -19.47 -2.24 -14.33
C TYR A 110 -19.10 -3.33 -15.32
N GLY A 111 -18.36 -4.34 -14.86
CA GLY A 111 -18.04 -5.53 -15.64
C GLY A 111 -18.67 -6.77 -14.99
N GLU A 112 -19.43 -7.54 -15.77
CA GLU A 112 -20.03 -8.79 -15.28
C GLU A 112 -18.97 -9.85 -14.97
N ARG A 113 -17.93 -9.93 -15.81
CA ARG A 113 -16.81 -10.87 -15.64
C ARG A 113 -15.51 -10.12 -15.83
N PHE A 114 -14.65 -10.20 -14.83
CA PHE A 114 -13.34 -9.59 -14.84
C PHE A 114 -12.25 -10.65 -14.87
N ARG A 115 -11.30 -10.49 -15.81
CA ARG A 115 -10.09 -11.30 -15.85
C ARG A 115 -8.90 -10.45 -16.29
N PHE A 116 -7.98 -10.19 -15.37
CA PHE A 116 -6.68 -9.59 -15.64
C PHE A 116 -5.60 -10.52 -15.08
N GLY A 117 -5.04 -11.36 -15.95
CA GLY A 117 -4.13 -12.43 -15.58
C GLY A 117 -4.69 -13.44 -14.57
N PRO A 118 -4.06 -13.59 -13.39
CA PRO A 118 -4.55 -14.49 -12.36
C PRO A 118 -5.78 -13.91 -11.63
N LEU A 119 -5.99 -12.59 -11.67
CA LEU A 119 -7.15 -11.94 -11.04
C LEU A 119 -8.41 -12.31 -11.82
N ARG A 120 -9.30 -13.08 -11.18
CA ARG A 120 -10.61 -13.43 -11.72
C ARG A 120 -11.68 -13.04 -10.70
N GLN A 121 -12.48 -12.05 -11.06
CA GLN A 121 -13.50 -11.44 -10.20
C GLN A 121 -14.83 -11.35 -10.97
N SER A 122 -15.96 -11.52 -10.27
CA SER A 122 -17.27 -11.27 -10.85
C SER A 122 -18.26 -10.91 -9.73
N PRO A 123 -18.98 -9.79 -9.84
CA PRO A 123 -18.79 -8.64 -10.74
C PRO A 123 -17.63 -7.72 -10.31
N MET A 124 -17.31 -6.72 -11.13
CA MET A 124 -16.31 -5.70 -10.81
C MET A 124 -16.77 -4.28 -11.14
N ILE A 125 -16.40 -3.34 -10.25
CA ILE A 125 -16.47 -1.90 -10.50
C ILE A 125 -15.04 -1.38 -10.65
N THR A 126 -14.80 -0.65 -11.74
CA THR A 126 -13.51 -0.04 -12.06
C THR A 126 -13.74 1.32 -12.72
N TYR A 127 -12.68 2.10 -12.84
CA TYR A 127 -12.61 3.15 -13.85
C TYR A 127 -11.41 2.91 -14.78
N PHE A 128 -11.45 3.56 -15.94
CA PHE A 128 -10.38 3.53 -16.92
C PHE A 128 -9.69 4.89 -16.97
N PHE A 129 -8.37 4.88 -16.88
CA PHE A 129 -7.55 6.04 -17.20
C PHE A 129 -6.96 5.90 -18.59
N PRO A 130 -6.78 7.05 -19.28
CA PRO A 130 -5.94 7.10 -20.45
C PRO A 130 -4.53 6.59 -20.12
N ARG A 131 -3.97 5.83 -21.04
CA ARG A 131 -2.68 5.17 -20.87
C ARG A 131 -1.53 6.15 -20.70
N GLU A 132 -1.63 7.32 -21.32
CA GLU A 132 -0.67 8.41 -21.16
C GLU A 132 -0.57 8.91 -19.73
N MET A 133 -1.42 8.49 -18.78
CA MET A 133 -1.27 8.80 -17.35
C MET A 133 -0.40 7.78 -16.60
N LEU A 134 0.11 6.74 -17.27
CA LEU A 134 0.97 5.72 -16.67
C LEU A 134 2.30 6.26 -16.16
N HIS A 135 2.84 7.34 -16.73
CA HIS A 135 4.09 7.93 -16.27
C HIS A 135 4.00 8.49 -14.85
N TYR A 136 2.80 8.68 -14.31
CA TYR A 136 2.59 9.08 -12.92
C TYR A 136 2.56 7.90 -11.94
N LEU A 137 2.48 6.66 -12.42
CA LEU A 137 2.65 5.50 -11.57
C LEU A 137 4.15 5.16 -11.44
N PRO A 138 4.60 4.63 -10.29
CA PRO A 138 5.99 4.21 -10.16
C PRO A 138 6.23 3.06 -11.16
N ALA A 139 7.23 3.26 -12.01
CA ALA A 139 7.47 2.41 -13.18
C ALA A 139 7.97 1.02 -12.78
N ALA A 140 7.30 -0.03 -13.22
CA ALA A 140 7.80 -1.40 -13.15
C ALA A 140 7.27 -2.22 -14.33
N GLY A 141 8.12 -3.08 -14.91
CA GLY A 141 7.77 -3.98 -16.01
C GLY A 141 7.62 -3.34 -17.39
N ASN A 142 7.08 -4.10 -18.35
CA ASN A 142 6.87 -3.64 -19.72
C ASN A 142 5.74 -2.60 -19.77
N ARG A 143 6.05 -1.35 -20.13
CA ARG A 143 5.08 -0.26 -20.28
C ARG A 143 4.15 -0.43 -21.49
N GLU A 144 4.45 -1.38 -22.37
CA GLU A 144 3.56 -1.80 -23.45
C GLU A 144 2.34 -2.61 -22.95
N ASN A 145 2.40 -3.12 -21.73
CA ASN A 145 1.28 -3.85 -21.13
C ASN A 145 0.28 -2.89 -20.47
N PRO A 146 -1.03 -3.17 -20.55
CA PRO A 146 -2.04 -2.50 -19.73
C PRO A 146 -1.68 -2.59 -18.25
N TYR A 147 -2.00 -1.54 -17.51
CA TYR A 147 -1.66 -1.45 -16.09
C TYR A 147 -2.91 -1.39 -15.24
N MET A 148 -2.96 -2.18 -14.18
CA MET A 148 -4.07 -2.18 -13.25
C MET A 148 -3.60 -1.80 -11.85
N VAL A 149 -4.35 -0.92 -11.20
CA VAL A 149 -4.28 -0.76 -9.75
C VAL A 149 -5.32 -1.69 -9.13
N ILE A 150 -4.87 -2.65 -8.32
CA ILE A 150 -5.73 -3.50 -7.50
C ILE A 150 -6.07 -2.70 -6.24
N GLY A 151 -7.26 -2.11 -6.22
CA GLY A 151 -7.74 -1.28 -5.12
C GLY A 151 -8.79 -1.99 -4.26
N GLY A 152 -9.42 -1.23 -3.36
CA GLY A 152 -10.38 -1.70 -2.36
C GLY A 152 -11.57 -2.49 -2.91
N THR A 153 -12.03 -2.23 -4.15
CA THR A 153 -13.09 -3.03 -4.79
C THR A 153 -12.67 -4.46 -5.11
N THR A 154 -11.38 -4.74 -5.23
CA THR A 154 -10.82 -6.09 -5.44
C THR A 154 -10.24 -6.64 -4.14
N ILE A 155 -9.48 -5.83 -3.39
CA ILE A 155 -8.83 -6.26 -2.15
C ILE A 155 -9.87 -6.74 -1.13
N ARG A 156 -11.01 -6.04 -1.00
CA ARG A 156 -12.11 -6.47 -0.10
C ARG A 156 -12.95 -7.62 -0.64
N GLY A 157 -12.53 -8.30 -1.70
CA GLY A 157 -13.16 -9.51 -2.23
C GLY A 157 -12.49 -10.82 -1.77
N ALA A 158 -11.34 -10.72 -1.09
CA ALA A 158 -10.52 -11.86 -0.70
C ALA A 158 -9.65 -11.55 0.52
N ASN A 159 -9.03 -12.59 1.08
CA ASN A 159 -7.90 -12.46 1.97
C ASN A 159 -6.60 -12.43 1.16
N TRP A 160 -5.57 -11.78 1.68
CA TRP A 160 -4.31 -11.59 0.96
C TRP A 160 -3.12 -11.91 1.83
N LEU A 161 -2.19 -12.71 1.32
CA LEU A 161 -0.88 -12.92 1.94
C LEU A 161 0.20 -12.30 1.05
N LEU A 162 0.91 -11.33 1.59
CA LEU A 162 2.16 -10.83 1.02
C LEU A 162 3.30 -11.58 1.71
N ASP A 163 4.00 -12.42 0.97
CA ASP A 163 5.20 -13.13 1.44
C ASP A 163 6.44 -12.49 0.82
N THR A 164 7.11 -11.65 1.59
CA THR A 164 8.32 -10.92 1.17
C THR A 164 9.56 -11.81 1.17
N THR A 165 9.44 -13.06 1.60
CA THR A 165 10.55 -14.03 1.62
C THR A 165 10.61 -14.80 0.31
N ARG A 166 9.43 -15.05 -0.27
CA ARG A 166 9.25 -15.74 -1.54
C ARG A 166 8.89 -14.79 -2.68
N ASP A 167 8.88 -13.48 -2.42
CA ASP A 167 8.39 -12.46 -3.34
C ASP A 167 7.06 -12.89 -3.98
N SER A 168 6.13 -13.36 -3.14
CA SER A 168 4.89 -14.01 -3.57
C SER A 168 3.66 -13.34 -2.97
N LEU A 169 2.65 -13.13 -3.80
CA LEU A 169 1.35 -12.62 -3.41
C LEU A 169 0.32 -13.74 -3.59
N TYR A 170 -0.42 -14.03 -2.53
CA TYR A 170 -1.49 -15.01 -2.53
C TYR A 170 -2.83 -14.30 -2.34
N CYS A 171 -3.77 -14.61 -3.22
CA CYS A 171 -5.19 -14.32 -3.05
C CYS A 171 -5.85 -15.58 -2.50
N LEU A 172 -6.39 -15.48 -1.29
CA LEU A 172 -6.97 -16.58 -0.53
C LEU A 172 -8.49 -16.37 -0.40
N PRO A 173 -9.28 -17.45 -0.39
CA PRO A 173 -10.70 -17.33 -0.12
C PRO A 173 -10.93 -16.91 1.36
N TYR A 174 -12.14 -16.46 1.65
CA TYR A 174 -12.53 -16.16 3.03
C TYR A 174 -12.58 -17.41 3.90
N GLY A 175 -12.36 -17.21 5.20
CA GLY A 175 -12.27 -18.30 6.18
C GLY A 175 -11.01 -19.16 6.11
N GLU A 176 -10.17 -19.01 5.08
CA GLU A 176 -8.88 -19.70 5.00
C GLU A 176 -7.75 -18.83 5.57
N ALA A 177 -7.11 -19.34 6.62
CA ALA A 177 -5.80 -18.87 7.03
C ALA A 177 -4.73 -19.42 6.05
N PRO A 178 -3.62 -18.70 5.85
CA PRO A 178 -2.54 -19.21 5.00
C PRO A 178 -1.96 -20.49 5.59
N ALA A 179 -1.71 -21.49 4.75
CA ALA A 179 -1.12 -22.75 5.20
C ALA A 179 0.22 -22.52 5.92
N GLY A 180 0.37 -23.09 7.11
CA GLY A 180 1.59 -22.96 7.92
C GLY A 180 1.76 -21.60 8.61
N LEU A 181 0.68 -20.84 8.78
CA LEU A 181 0.64 -19.66 9.64
C LEU A 181 -0.45 -19.81 10.70
N GLU A 182 -0.03 -19.86 11.96
CA GLU A 182 -0.93 -19.69 13.10
C GLU A 182 -1.09 -18.20 13.41
N LEU A 183 -2.31 -17.68 13.40
CA LEU A 183 -2.55 -16.25 13.61
C LEU A 183 -2.10 -15.77 15.00
N SER A 184 -2.01 -16.67 15.98
CA SER A 184 -1.47 -16.41 17.32
C SER A 184 0.01 -16.05 17.31
N ASP A 185 0.74 -16.45 16.27
CA ASP A 185 2.19 -16.28 16.16
C ASP A 185 2.55 -14.94 15.52
N ALA A 186 1.55 -14.15 15.11
CA ALA A 186 1.75 -12.82 14.57
C ALA A 186 2.46 -11.93 15.62
N ALA A 187 3.60 -11.36 15.23
CA ALA A 187 4.39 -10.47 16.08
C ALA A 187 3.67 -9.13 16.34
N PHE A 188 2.80 -8.74 15.41
CA PHE A 188 2.00 -7.54 15.46
C PHE A 188 0.69 -7.76 14.70
N ALA A 189 -0.43 -7.24 15.23
CA ALA A 189 -1.72 -7.30 14.55
C ALA A 189 -2.42 -5.96 14.64
N LEU A 190 -3.05 -5.55 13.54
CA LEU A 190 -3.73 -4.27 13.41
C LEU A 190 -5.18 -4.50 12.98
N SER A 191 -6.12 -4.02 13.80
CA SER A 191 -7.52 -3.93 13.38
C SER A 191 -7.74 -2.71 12.51
N PHE A 192 -8.54 -2.85 11.46
CA PHE A 192 -8.90 -1.75 10.58
C PHE A 192 -10.42 -1.60 10.44
N TYR A 193 -10.83 -0.42 10.00
CA TYR A 193 -12.20 -0.06 9.72
C TYR A 193 -12.30 0.67 8.38
N SER A 194 -13.53 0.76 7.86
CA SER A 194 -13.83 1.54 6.66
C SER A 194 -14.87 2.61 7.03
N PRO A 195 -14.49 3.90 7.05
CA PRO A 195 -15.42 5.00 7.30
C PRO A 195 -16.59 4.98 6.33
N TRP A 196 -17.77 5.42 6.76
CA TRP A 196 -18.97 5.41 5.90
C TRP A 196 -18.76 6.19 4.58
N ASN A 197 -17.96 7.26 4.64
CA ASN A 197 -17.67 8.12 3.49
C ASN A 197 -16.54 7.57 2.60
N ARG A 198 -15.88 6.48 3.01
CA ARG A 198 -14.82 5.76 2.28
C ARG A 198 -14.92 4.25 2.54
N PRO A 199 -16.03 3.60 2.14
CA PRO A 199 -16.35 2.23 2.57
C PRO A 199 -15.40 1.17 1.98
N LEU A 200 -14.53 1.53 1.04
CA LEU A 200 -13.62 0.62 0.37
C LEU A 200 -12.16 0.79 0.81
N SER A 201 -11.87 1.85 1.56
CA SER A 201 -10.52 2.11 2.08
C SER A 201 -10.36 1.50 3.47
N MET A 202 -9.13 1.13 3.80
CA MET A 202 -8.76 0.55 5.10
C MET A 202 -8.10 1.62 5.97
N PHE A 203 -8.66 1.86 7.15
CA PHE A 203 -8.13 2.80 8.12
C PHE A 203 -7.89 2.12 9.46
N ALA A 204 -6.85 2.53 10.18
CA ALA A 204 -6.61 2.08 11.54
C ALA A 204 -6.30 3.27 12.45
N ASP A 205 -6.54 3.08 13.74
CA ASP A 205 -6.03 3.96 14.77
C ASP A 205 -4.77 3.29 15.34
N ILE A 206 -3.66 4.02 15.39
CA ILE A 206 -2.34 3.46 15.72
C ILE A 206 -1.75 4.29 16.86
N GLU A 207 -1.29 3.63 17.91
CA GLU A 207 -0.54 4.27 18.99
C GLU A 207 0.95 4.33 18.63
N VAL A 208 1.56 5.50 18.75
CA VAL A 208 3.00 5.75 18.50
C VAL A 208 3.59 6.37 19.77
N ASP A 209 4.41 5.62 20.52
CA ASP A 209 4.98 6.03 21.82
C ASP A 209 3.96 6.74 22.75
N SER A 210 2.79 6.13 22.95
CA SER A 210 1.65 6.66 23.74
C SER A 210 0.81 7.75 23.06
N VAL A 211 1.18 8.21 21.86
CA VAL A 211 0.37 9.15 21.07
C VAL A 211 -0.57 8.39 20.15
N LEU A 212 -1.89 8.54 20.36
CA LEU A 212 -2.90 7.92 19.52
C LEU A 212 -3.08 8.68 18.20
N VAL A 213 -2.63 8.08 17.10
CA VAL A 213 -2.80 8.57 15.74
C VAL A 213 -4.05 7.96 15.12
N LYS A 214 -5.15 8.72 15.11
CA LYS A 214 -6.43 8.25 14.55
C LYS A 214 -6.53 8.40 13.04
N GLY A 215 -7.22 7.48 12.38
CA GLY A 215 -7.59 7.59 10.97
C GLY A 215 -6.40 7.46 10.02
N VAL A 216 -5.47 6.56 10.33
CA VAL A 216 -4.31 6.23 9.49
C VAL A 216 -4.78 5.36 8.32
N LEU A 217 -4.65 5.84 7.09
CA LEU A 217 -4.93 5.06 5.88
C LEU A 217 -3.86 3.97 5.72
N ILE A 218 -4.28 2.72 5.53
CA ILE A 218 -3.38 1.62 5.22
C ILE A 218 -3.14 1.63 3.71
N ASP A 219 -1.89 1.84 3.29
CA ASP A 219 -1.56 2.25 1.92
C ASP A 219 -0.34 1.48 1.36
N THR A 220 -0.55 0.29 0.83
CA THR A 220 0.52 -0.51 0.19
C THR A 220 1.03 0.11 -1.11
N GLY A 221 0.35 1.11 -1.68
CA GLY A 221 0.83 1.87 -2.83
C GLY A 221 1.83 2.97 -2.46
N SER A 222 1.92 3.33 -1.19
CA SER A 222 2.87 4.32 -0.69
C SER A 222 4.19 3.69 -0.26
N SER A 223 5.32 4.22 -0.73
CA SER A 223 6.65 3.80 -0.27
C SER A 223 7.05 4.34 1.10
N GLU A 224 6.25 5.24 1.67
CA GLU A 224 6.48 5.80 3.01
C GLU A 224 6.36 4.71 4.08
N THR A 225 6.96 4.93 5.25
CA THR A 225 6.83 4.01 6.39
C THR A 225 5.60 4.39 7.20
N LEU A 226 5.67 5.51 7.92
CA LEU A 226 4.56 6.03 8.69
C LEU A 226 4.46 7.54 8.51
N ASN A 227 3.26 7.99 8.14
CA ASN A 227 2.88 9.39 8.14
C ASN A 227 1.89 9.62 9.28
N ILE A 228 2.31 10.39 10.29
CA ILE A 228 1.56 10.56 11.55
C ILE A 228 0.75 11.87 11.59
N GLY A 229 1.01 12.78 10.65
CA GLY A 229 0.46 14.13 10.65
C GLY A 229 1.11 15.05 11.69
N LYS A 230 0.98 16.36 11.45
CA LYS A 230 1.64 17.41 12.22
C LYS A 230 1.30 17.39 13.72
N GLN A 231 0.03 17.23 14.07
CA GLN A 231 -0.42 17.21 15.48
C GLN A 231 0.21 16.06 16.28
N ALA A 232 0.38 14.89 15.67
CA ALA A 232 1.04 13.77 16.35
C ALA A 232 2.54 14.03 16.49
N ALA A 233 3.18 14.63 15.49
CA ALA A 233 4.59 15.03 15.56
C ALA A 233 4.86 16.08 16.66
N GLU A 234 3.92 17.00 16.88
CA GLU A 234 3.96 17.95 18.00
C GLU A 234 3.81 17.25 19.35
N ALA A 235 2.84 16.35 19.49
CA ALA A 235 2.63 15.59 20.71
C ALA A 235 3.83 14.70 21.07
N LEU A 236 4.59 14.24 20.07
CA LEU A 236 5.83 13.49 20.24
C LEU A 236 7.06 14.37 20.50
N GLY A 237 6.94 15.70 20.40
CA GLY A 237 8.06 16.62 20.58
C GLY A 237 9.13 16.57 19.48
N ILE A 238 8.80 16.00 18.31
CA ILE A 238 9.76 15.80 17.20
C ILE A 238 9.58 16.82 16.06
N ARG A 239 8.59 17.70 16.15
CA ARG A 239 8.24 18.63 15.06
C ARG A 239 9.41 19.51 14.64
N GLU A 240 10.11 20.08 15.61
CA GLU A 240 11.23 21.01 15.36
C GLU A 240 12.55 20.30 15.03
N LEU A 241 12.60 18.98 15.23
CA LEU A 241 13.76 18.15 14.96
C LEU A 241 13.77 17.57 13.53
N ALA A 242 12.71 17.79 12.76
CA ALA A 242 12.59 17.21 11.44
C ALA A 242 13.44 17.90 10.39
N GLU A 243 13.99 17.08 9.50
CA GLU A 243 14.50 17.51 8.21
C GLU A 243 13.33 17.91 7.32
N ILE A 244 13.43 19.08 6.68
CA ILE A 244 12.45 19.57 5.72
C ILE A 244 12.93 19.17 4.33
N SER A 245 12.04 18.58 3.54
CA SER A 245 12.34 18.23 2.14
C SER A 245 11.21 18.64 1.22
N GLU A 246 11.57 19.33 0.14
CA GLU A 246 10.69 19.55 -0.99
C GLU A 246 10.77 18.34 -1.92
N ARG A 247 9.62 17.79 -2.29
CA ARG A 247 9.54 16.62 -3.17
C ARG A 247 8.52 16.83 -4.27
N HIS A 248 8.85 16.27 -5.42
CA HIS A 248 7.90 16.06 -6.51
C HIS A 248 7.24 14.71 -6.29
N LYS A 249 6.01 14.71 -5.76
CA LYS A 249 5.23 13.49 -5.52
C LYS A 249 4.35 13.21 -6.73
N ALA A 250 4.54 12.04 -7.32
CA ALA A 250 3.63 11.55 -8.34
C ALA A 250 2.32 11.10 -7.70
N THR A 251 1.20 11.44 -8.34
CA THR A 251 -0.16 11.13 -7.93
C THR A 251 -0.92 10.53 -9.10
N ALA A 252 -2.14 10.03 -8.86
CA ALA A 252 -2.99 9.51 -9.92
C ALA A 252 -3.25 10.52 -11.06
N TYR A 253 -3.14 11.83 -10.81
CA TYR A 253 -3.52 12.89 -11.75
C TYR A 253 -2.38 13.79 -12.20
N GLY A 254 -1.17 13.59 -11.68
CA GLY A 254 -0.03 14.44 -12.01
C GLY A 254 1.11 14.40 -11.00
N ILE A 255 2.13 15.22 -11.25
CA ILE A 255 3.21 15.48 -10.30
C ILE A 255 2.84 16.73 -9.51
N LYS A 256 2.97 16.67 -8.18
CA LYS A 256 2.75 17.80 -7.29
C LYS A 256 3.99 18.04 -6.45
N GLU A 257 4.35 19.30 -6.28
CA GLU A 257 5.32 19.70 -5.27
C GLU A 257 4.67 19.61 -3.89
N THR A 258 5.35 18.91 -2.99
CA THR A 258 4.95 18.72 -1.60
C THR A 258 6.13 19.00 -0.70
N THR A 259 5.89 19.74 0.37
CA THR A 259 6.85 19.90 1.46
C THR A 259 6.52 18.86 2.51
N ASP A 260 7.48 17.98 2.76
CA ASP A 260 7.37 16.93 3.78
C ASP A 260 8.43 17.15 4.85
N TRP A 261 8.03 16.99 6.09
CA TRP A 261 8.93 16.89 7.24
C TRP A 261 9.22 15.44 7.52
N ARG A 262 10.48 15.13 7.81
CA ARG A 262 10.92 13.79 8.20
C ARG A 262 11.71 13.82 9.47
N TYR A 263 11.36 12.90 10.35
CA TYR A 263 12.16 12.59 11.51
C TYR A 263 12.34 11.08 11.59
N ARG A 264 13.56 10.65 11.91
CA ARG A 264 13.90 9.23 12.05
C ARG A 264 13.99 8.94 13.54
N MET A 265 13.11 8.08 14.04
CA MET A 265 13.16 7.64 15.44
C MET A 265 14.06 6.41 15.57
N ASP A 266 15.04 6.47 16.46
CA ASP A 266 15.93 5.35 16.78
C ASP A 266 15.18 4.16 17.36
N SER A 267 14.18 4.45 18.19
CA SER A 267 13.23 3.48 18.72
C SER A 267 11.87 4.10 18.90
N VAL A 268 10.82 3.38 18.53
CA VAL A 268 9.42 3.81 18.70
C VAL A 268 8.52 2.60 18.86
N ARG A 269 7.55 2.66 19.78
CA ARG A 269 6.49 1.67 19.90
C ARG A 269 5.35 2.03 18.96
N VAL A 270 4.99 1.11 18.07
CA VAL A 270 3.82 1.24 17.19
C VAL A 270 2.85 0.13 17.53
N GLY A 271 1.68 0.50 18.07
CA GLY A 271 0.69 -0.45 18.58
C GLY A 271 1.27 -1.44 19.60
N GLY A 272 2.11 -0.94 20.52
CA GLY A 272 2.77 -1.72 21.58
C GLY A 272 4.05 -2.44 21.16
N HIS A 273 4.25 -2.71 19.86
CA HIS A 273 5.43 -3.38 19.35
C HIS A 273 6.60 -2.40 19.17
N LEU A 274 7.79 -2.76 19.65
CA LEU A 274 8.98 -1.90 19.60
C LEU A 274 9.67 -2.02 18.25
N PHE A 275 9.70 -0.93 17.50
CA PHE A 275 10.47 -0.81 16.28
C PHE A 275 11.72 0.03 16.52
N HIS A 276 12.76 -0.23 15.74
CA HIS A 276 13.93 0.63 15.66
C HIS A 276 14.04 1.20 14.26
N ASP A 277 14.62 2.39 14.13
CA ASP A 277 14.83 3.05 12.86
C ASP A 277 13.54 3.18 12.04
N ILE A 278 12.58 3.95 12.56
CA ILE A 278 11.31 4.23 11.90
C ILE A 278 11.32 5.65 11.36
N PRO A 279 11.29 5.82 10.03
CA PRO A 279 11.04 7.12 9.42
C PRO A 279 9.59 7.55 9.65
N LEU A 280 9.41 8.64 10.38
CA LEU A 280 8.15 9.36 10.53
C LEU A 280 8.10 10.53 9.57
N ASN A 281 6.93 10.73 8.97
CA ASN A 281 6.69 11.78 8.00
C ASN A 281 5.42 12.56 8.37
N TRP A 282 5.36 13.83 8.00
CA TRP A 282 4.11 14.60 7.97
C TRP A 282 4.20 15.72 6.93
N GLY A 283 3.03 16.20 6.50
CA GLY A 283 2.90 17.29 5.55
C GLY A 283 2.48 18.60 6.20
N GLU A 284 2.25 19.61 5.35
CA GLU A 284 1.78 20.93 5.72
C GLU A 284 0.25 20.95 5.90
N GLU A 285 -0.18 21.45 7.07
CA GLU A 285 -1.57 21.46 7.54
C GLU A 285 -2.58 21.98 6.50
N GLY A 286 -3.65 21.21 6.28
CA GLY A 286 -4.80 21.60 5.46
C GLY A 286 -4.81 21.00 4.05
N ARG A 287 -3.77 20.24 3.66
CA ARG A 287 -3.77 19.47 2.41
C ARG A 287 -4.15 18.02 2.66
N ARG A 288 -4.74 17.36 1.66
CA ARG A 288 -4.94 15.88 1.70
C ARG A 288 -3.61 15.11 1.72
N ALA A 289 -2.49 15.81 1.46
CA ALA A 289 -1.12 15.34 1.69
C ALA A 289 -0.82 15.06 3.17
N ASP A 290 -1.58 15.63 4.11
CA ASP A 290 -1.56 15.31 5.56
C ASP A 290 -2.30 14.01 5.90
N ALA A 291 -2.78 13.26 4.90
CA ALA A 291 -3.41 11.99 5.16
C ALA A 291 -2.39 11.08 5.84
N LYS A 292 -2.64 10.85 7.13
CA LYS A 292 -1.93 9.89 7.96
C LYS A 292 -1.98 8.55 7.24
N ARG A 293 -0.83 7.91 7.08
CA ARG A 293 -0.69 6.71 6.26
C ARG A 293 0.27 5.73 6.89
N LEU A 294 -0.07 4.45 6.81
CA LEU A 294 0.83 3.34 7.06
C LEU A 294 1.20 2.76 5.69
N GLY A 295 2.40 3.10 5.21
CA GLY A 295 2.81 2.77 3.85
C GLY A 295 3.54 1.43 3.76
N TYR A 296 3.77 0.95 2.54
CA TYR A 296 4.50 -0.29 2.25
C TYR A 296 5.92 -0.32 2.84
N GLY A 297 6.55 0.84 3.08
CA GLY A 297 7.81 0.92 3.81
C GLY A 297 7.74 0.30 5.22
N PHE A 298 6.58 0.35 5.88
CA PHE A 298 6.34 -0.33 7.15
C PHE A 298 6.09 -1.83 6.96
N PHE A 299 5.35 -2.21 5.92
CA PHE A 299 5.02 -3.61 5.62
C PHE A 299 6.28 -4.44 5.35
N LYS A 300 7.24 -3.87 4.62
CA LYS A 300 8.54 -4.49 4.29
C LYS A 300 9.42 -4.83 5.49
N ARG A 301 9.02 -4.46 6.70
CA ARG A 301 9.71 -4.84 7.95
C ARG A 301 9.35 -6.26 8.39
N PHE A 302 8.29 -6.83 7.83
CA PHE A 302 7.77 -8.16 8.16
C PHE A 302 7.98 -9.12 7.00
N ARG A 303 8.19 -10.41 7.31
CA ARG A 303 8.39 -11.46 6.30
C ARG A 303 7.10 -11.83 5.60
N ARG A 304 6.02 -11.89 6.37
CA ARG A 304 4.69 -12.26 5.88
C ARG A 304 3.68 -11.28 6.45
N ILE A 305 2.82 -10.74 5.58
CA ILE A 305 1.71 -9.87 5.96
C ILE A 305 0.42 -10.50 5.47
N PHE A 306 -0.45 -10.88 6.39
CA PHE A 306 -1.76 -11.43 6.09
C PHE A 306 -2.85 -10.39 6.33
N ILE A 307 -3.50 -9.97 5.25
CA ILE A 307 -4.67 -9.08 5.27
C ILE A 307 -5.91 -9.95 5.30
N ASP A 308 -6.51 -10.09 6.48
CA ASP A 308 -7.79 -10.73 6.69
C ASP A 308 -8.91 -9.69 6.49
N SER A 309 -9.37 -9.60 5.23
CA SER A 309 -10.41 -8.65 4.83
C SER A 309 -11.75 -8.92 5.52
N GLU A 310 -12.00 -10.19 5.90
CA GLU A 310 -13.23 -10.60 6.55
C GLU A 310 -13.21 -10.26 8.04
N ALA A 311 -12.16 -10.64 8.77
CA ALA A 311 -12.01 -10.30 10.18
C ALA A 311 -11.64 -8.83 10.41
N ARG A 312 -11.34 -8.09 9.33
CA ARG A 312 -10.85 -6.71 9.34
C ARG A 312 -9.58 -6.54 10.19
N LYS A 313 -8.64 -7.46 9.99
CA LYS A 313 -7.37 -7.48 10.69
C LYS A 313 -6.22 -7.65 9.69
N ILE A 314 -5.07 -7.10 10.04
CA ILE A 314 -3.81 -7.35 9.36
C ILE A 314 -2.89 -7.98 10.38
N TYR A 315 -2.33 -9.13 10.05
CA TYR A 315 -1.37 -9.87 10.86
C TYR A 315 0.00 -9.73 10.22
N PHE A 316 0.99 -9.41 11.03
CA PHE A 316 2.35 -9.18 10.61
C PHE A 316 3.25 -10.20 11.31
N PHE A 317 3.99 -10.97 10.51
CA PHE A 317 4.82 -12.07 10.96
C PHE A 317 6.29 -11.73 10.74
N ASP A 318 7.07 -11.80 11.82
CA ASP A 318 8.50 -11.55 11.78
C ASP A 318 9.29 -12.81 11.41
N ASP A 319 8.83 -14.01 11.80
CA ASP A 319 9.41 -15.36 11.57
C ASP A 319 10.90 -15.37 11.20
N LEU A 320 11.71 -14.64 11.98
CA LEU A 320 13.14 -14.77 11.96
C LEU A 320 13.42 -16.03 12.77
N ASP A 321 14.22 -16.96 12.25
CA ASP A 321 14.73 -18.02 13.11
C ASP A 321 15.66 -17.43 14.19
N ALA A 322 16.07 -18.23 15.17
CA ALA A 322 16.91 -17.75 16.27
C ALA A 322 18.23 -17.13 15.80
N MET A 323 18.80 -17.66 14.71
CA MET A 323 20.05 -17.20 14.13
C MET A 323 19.84 -15.87 13.39
N GLU A 324 18.77 -15.76 12.62
CA GLU A 324 18.40 -14.55 11.90
C GLU A 324 18.06 -13.39 12.86
N ARG A 325 17.44 -13.69 14.01
CA ARG A 325 17.27 -12.72 15.11
C ARG A 325 18.61 -12.22 15.65
N ALA A 326 19.59 -13.10 15.81
CA ALA A 326 20.92 -12.73 16.28
C ALA A 326 21.62 -11.80 15.27
N TYR A 327 21.58 -12.12 13.98
CA TYR A 327 22.14 -11.25 12.93
C TYR A 327 21.40 -9.93 12.78
N TYR A 328 20.09 -9.93 12.95
CA TYR A 328 19.32 -8.69 12.95
C TYR A 328 19.66 -7.81 14.15
N ALA A 329 19.91 -8.40 15.33
CA ALA A 329 20.38 -7.67 16.50
C ALA A 329 21.80 -7.09 16.30
N LEU A 330 22.68 -7.86 15.66
CA LEU A 330 24.02 -7.39 15.27
C LEU A 330 23.92 -6.22 14.27
N TRP A 331 23.10 -6.36 13.23
CA TRP A 331 22.82 -5.29 12.27
C TRP A 331 22.27 -4.04 12.95
N LYS A 332 21.30 -4.19 13.87
CA LYS A 332 20.73 -3.07 14.63
C LYS A 332 21.76 -2.33 15.49
N ARG A 333 22.72 -3.05 16.07
CA ARG A 333 23.83 -2.43 16.81
C ARG A 333 24.68 -1.56 15.89
N CYS A 334 25.14 -2.12 14.76
CA CYS A 334 25.88 -1.38 13.75
C CYS A 334 25.09 -0.22 13.11
N TYR A 335 23.76 -0.24 13.20
CA TYR A 335 22.88 0.80 12.69
C TYR A 335 22.63 1.95 13.68
N ARG A 336 22.63 1.66 14.99
CA ARG A 336 22.39 2.67 16.04
C ARG A 336 23.54 3.67 16.16
N ASP A 337 24.76 3.21 15.89
CA ASP A 337 25.92 4.07 15.78
C ASP A 337 25.98 4.60 14.33
N ASP A 338 26.39 5.87 14.16
CA ASP A 338 26.46 6.70 12.95
C ASP A 338 26.82 5.98 11.62
N ARG A 339 26.65 6.62 10.44
CA ARG A 339 27.00 6.07 9.09
C ARG A 339 28.38 5.40 9.00
N ALA A 340 29.30 5.73 9.91
CA ALA A 340 30.59 5.08 10.09
C ALA A 340 30.50 3.63 10.59
N ALA A 341 29.57 3.30 11.49
CA ALA A 341 29.38 1.95 12.04
C ALA A 341 28.79 0.95 11.03
N LEU A 342 28.21 1.44 9.93
CA LEU A 342 27.82 0.61 8.79
C LEU A 342 28.99 0.27 7.85
N LYS A 343 30.17 0.87 8.02
CA LYS A 343 31.34 0.63 7.17
C LYS A 343 31.72 -0.86 7.09
N PRO A 344 31.81 -1.63 8.19
CA PRO A 344 32.12 -3.06 8.12
C PRO A 344 31.12 -3.85 7.26
N ILE A 345 29.83 -3.49 7.35
CA ILE A 345 28.78 -4.13 6.55
C ILE A 345 28.92 -3.78 5.07
N ARG A 346 29.21 -2.51 4.74
CA ARG A 346 29.43 -2.07 3.34
C ARG A 346 30.65 -2.76 2.72
N GLU A 347 31.74 -2.83 3.48
CA GLU A 347 32.94 -3.56 3.09
C GLU A 347 32.64 -5.04 2.86
N ARG A 348 31.83 -5.64 3.74
CA ARG A 348 31.44 -7.04 3.60
C ARG A 348 30.62 -7.29 2.35
N VAL A 349 29.67 -6.41 2.02
CA VAL A 349 28.92 -6.46 0.75
C VAL A 349 29.89 -6.47 -0.45
N ARG A 350 30.87 -5.55 -0.46
CA ARG A 350 31.88 -5.48 -1.52
C ARG A 350 32.71 -6.76 -1.61
N GLN A 351 33.23 -7.24 -0.47
CA GLN A 351 34.06 -8.45 -0.41
C GLN A 351 33.34 -9.69 -0.93
N VAL A 352 32.11 -9.94 -0.47
CA VAL A 352 31.34 -11.10 -0.91
C VAL A 352 31.04 -11.00 -2.40
N ARG A 353 30.64 -9.82 -2.88
CA ARG A 353 30.38 -9.59 -4.30
C ARG A 353 31.63 -9.86 -5.15
N GLU A 354 32.78 -9.30 -4.77
CA GLU A 354 34.03 -9.48 -5.50
C GLU A 354 34.52 -10.93 -5.47
N ALA A 355 34.37 -11.63 -4.34
CA ALA A 355 34.69 -13.05 -4.23
C ALA A 355 33.82 -13.94 -5.14
N ARG A 356 32.60 -13.49 -5.48
CA ARG A 356 31.70 -14.16 -6.43
C ARG A 356 31.90 -13.71 -7.88
N GLY A 357 32.79 -12.75 -8.15
CA GLY A 357 33.05 -12.24 -9.49
C GLY A 357 31.90 -11.43 -10.10
N ILE A 358 30.93 -11.01 -9.29
CA ILE A 358 29.72 -10.33 -9.76
C ILE A 358 29.92 -8.82 -9.74
N SER A 359 29.43 -8.12 -10.77
CA SER A 359 29.48 -6.66 -10.79
C SER A 359 28.30 -6.02 -10.03
N ALA A 360 28.50 -4.83 -9.44
CA ALA A 360 27.39 -4.12 -8.79
C ALA A 360 26.26 -3.77 -9.76
N LYS A 361 26.57 -3.61 -11.06
CA LYS A 361 25.60 -3.34 -12.12
C LYS A 361 24.72 -4.57 -12.42
N GLU A 362 25.31 -5.76 -12.35
CA GLU A 362 24.60 -7.03 -12.55
C GLU A 362 23.60 -7.28 -11.41
N ILE A 363 24.05 -7.14 -10.15
CA ILE A 363 23.17 -7.17 -8.97
C ILE A 363 22.02 -6.17 -9.14
N ALA A 364 22.31 -4.93 -9.54
CA ALA A 364 21.28 -3.92 -9.74
C ALA A 364 20.32 -4.26 -10.88
N GLY A 365 20.78 -4.93 -11.93
CA GLY A 365 19.96 -5.36 -13.06
C GLY A 365 18.99 -6.48 -12.71
N GLU A 366 19.40 -7.39 -11.83
CA GLU A 366 18.63 -8.60 -11.50
C GLU A 366 17.82 -8.47 -10.20
N THR A 367 18.33 -7.73 -9.22
CA THR A 367 17.71 -7.59 -7.89
C THR A 367 17.13 -6.20 -7.64
N PHE A 368 17.44 -5.21 -8.50
CA PHE A 368 17.17 -3.79 -8.29
C PHE A 368 17.84 -3.19 -7.04
N ILE A 369 18.70 -3.95 -6.37
CA ILE A 369 19.50 -3.46 -5.25
C ILE A 369 20.67 -2.68 -5.82
N ARG A 370 20.70 -1.37 -5.51
CA ARG A 370 21.79 -0.46 -5.87
C ARG A 370 23.00 -0.69 -4.96
N CYS A 371 23.63 -1.85 -5.13
CA CYS A 371 24.80 -2.29 -4.37
C CYS A 371 25.94 -1.26 -4.45
N ASP A 372 26.06 -0.59 -5.60
CA ASP A 372 26.99 0.51 -5.84
C ASP A 372 26.82 1.69 -4.86
N ARG A 373 25.59 1.98 -4.43
CA ARG A 373 25.28 3.03 -3.45
C ARG A 373 25.45 2.54 -2.01
N ILE A 374 25.21 1.26 -1.76
CA ILE A 374 25.45 0.63 -0.46
C ILE A 374 26.95 0.68 -0.16
N GLU A 375 27.78 0.20 -1.08
CA GLU A 375 29.24 0.17 -0.96
C GLU A 375 29.85 1.56 -0.73
N ARG A 376 29.30 2.60 -1.39
CA ARG A 376 29.74 4.00 -1.21
C ARG A 376 29.19 4.68 0.04
N GLY A 377 28.19 4.11 0.69
CA GLY A 377 27.48 4.74 1.81
C GLY A 377 26.51 5.86 1.40
N ASP A 378 26.15 5.92 0.12
CA ASP A 378 25.24 6.91 -0.45
C ASP A 378 23.76 6.54 -0.25
N SER A 379 23.49 5.34 0.28
CA SER A 379 22.14 4.84 0.54
C SER A 379 22.04 4.15 1.89
N TYR A 380 20.96 4.43 2.62
CA TYR A 380 20.50 3.56 3.70
C TYR A 380 19.92 2.28 3.11
N PHE A 381 20.27 1.14 3.71
CA PHE A 381 19.78 -0.18 3.34
C PHE A 381 19.34 -0.91 4.61
N GLY A 382 18.32 -1.76 4.50
CA GLY A 382 17.79 -2.52 5.63
C GLY A 382 18.42 -3.91 5.74
N PHE A 383 18.18 -4.59 6.85
CA PHE A 383 18.52 -6.01 7.01
C PHE A 383 17.89 -6.89 5.90
N SER A 384 16.68 -6.57 5.46
CA SER A 384 16.03 -7.25 4.32
C SER A 384 16.82 -7.11 3.01
N THR A 385 17.50 -5.98 2.80
CA THR A 385 18.40 -5.78 1.66
C THR A 385 19.63 -6.68 1.76
N ILE A 386 20.23 -6.82 2.95
CA ILE A 386 21.36 -7.74 3.18
C ILE A 386 20.94 -9.18 2.91
N ARG A 387 19.78 -9.59 3.42
CA ARG A 387 19.25 -10.95 3.19
C ARG A 387 19.07 -11.24 1.71
N ARG A 388 18.43 -10.35 0.96
CA ARG A 388 18.25 -10.49 -0.49
C ARG A 388 19.59 -10.54 -1.24
N LEU A 389 20.59 -9.78 -0.79
CA LEU A 389 21.95 -9.89 -1.32
C LEU A 389 22.57 -11.26 -1.01
N CYS A 390 22.39 -11.79 0.19
CA CYS A 390 22.89 -13.11 0.57
C CYS A 390 22.26 -14.22 -0.28
N ASP A 391 20.94 -14.19 -0.44
CA ASP A 391 20.17 -15.12 -1.28
C ASP A 391 20.70 -15.07 -2.74
N TYR A 392 20.89 -13.87 -3.28
CA TYR A 392 21.39 -13.68 -4.65
C TYR A 392 22.84 -14.16 -4.81
N LEU A 393 23.70 -13.87 -3.84
CA LEU A 393 25.12 -14.24 -3.85
C LEU A 393 25.35 -15.71 -3.46
N GLY A 394 24.28 -16.45 -3.13
CA GLY A 394 24.34 -17.85 -2.72
C GLY A 394 25.14 -18.07 -1.45
N ILE A 395 25.01 -17.16 -0.48
CA ILE A 395 25.60 -17.28 0.86
C ILE A 395 24.52 -17.19 1.93
N THR A 396 24.80 -17.76 3.09
CA THR A 396 23.99 -17.62 4.29
C THR A 396 24.24 -16.28 4.97
N LEU A 397 23.29 -15.84 5.80
CA LEU A 397 23.51 -14.68 6.68
C LEU A 397 24.67 -14.92 7.65
N ALA A 398 24.91 -16.17 8.05
CA ALA A 398 26.03 -16.53 8.91
C ALA A 398 27.37 -16.24 8.23
N GLU A 399 27.55 -16.75 7.02
CA GLU A 399 28.73 -16.47 6.20
C GLU A 399 28.84 -14.97 5.91
N PHE A 400 27.73 -14.27 5.69
CA PHE A 400 27.78 -12.81 5.49
C PHE A 400 28.32 -12.10 6.73
N PHE A 401 27.79 -12.36 7.92
CA PHE A 401 28.19 -11.66 9.14
C PHE A 401 29.50 -12.16 9.76
N GLU A 402 30.09 -13.24 9.23
CA GLU A 402 31.42 -13.71 9.59
C GLU A 402 32.47 -12.60 9.38
N GLY A 403 33.13 -12.20 10.47
CA GLY A 403 34.13 -11.13 10.46
C GLY A 403 33.59 -9.69 10.55
N VAL A 404 32.27 -9.50 10.59
CA VAL A 404 31.65 -8.20 10.91
C VAL A 404 31.71 -7.92 12.42
N GLU A 405 31.79 -8.97 13.24
CA GLU A 405 31.81 -8.92 14.71
C GLU A 405 33.11 -8.35 15.32
N GLY A 406 34.16 -8.10 14.53
CA GLY A 406 35.50 -7.81 15.04
C GLY A 406 35.90 -6.33 15.21
N ASN A 407 35.13 -5.36 14.72
CA ASN A 407 35.52 -3.93 14.75
C ASN A 407 34.41 -2.98 15.24
N ALA A 408 33.26 -3.52 15.66
CA ALA A 408 32.13 -2.75 16.18
C ALA A 408 31.89 -2.98 17.69
N LEU A 409 32.83 -3.68 18.35
CA LEU A 409 32.81 -4.00 19.78
C LEU A 409 33.95 -3.34 20.58
N GLU A 410 34.75 -2.46 19.95
CA GLU A 410 35.71 -1.59 20.64
C GLU A 410 35.14 -0.17 20.82
#